data_AF-A0A183BA70-F1
#
_entry.id   AF-A0A183BA70-F1
#
_cell.length_a   1.000
_cell.length_b   1.000
_cell.length_c   1.000
_cell.angle_alpha   90.00
_cell.angle_beta   90.00
_cell.angle_gamma   90.00
#
_symmetry.space_group_name_H-M   'P 1'
#
loop_
_entity.id
_entity.type
_entity.pdbx_description
1 polymer ?
#
loop_
_entity_poly.entity_id
_entity_poly.type
_entity_poly.pdbx_seq_one_letter_code
_entity_poly.pdbx_strand_id
1 'polypeptide(L)' 'MADYPSATSQLNEITVTPGKVLHELATLNGFKGAGQDGIHPAIVKPLAEMLQETLSKLFEASLDKGEIPGD' A
#
# COMPACT_ATOMS: atom_id res chain seq x y z
N MET A 1 -15.23 -15.61 39.17
CA MET A 1 -14.10 -15.61 38.23
C MET A 1 -14.71 -15.75 36.85
N ALA A 2 -14.98 -14.64 36.16
CA ALA A 2 -15.62 -14.68 34.85
C ALA A 2 -14.54 -14.92 33.79
N ASP A 3 -14.73 -15.97 33.00
CA ASP A 3 -13.92 -16.31 31.84
C ASP A 3 -14.19 -15.24 30.77
N TYR A 4 -13.20 -14.36 30.53
CA TYR A 4 -13.29 -13.39 29.44
C TYR A 4 -12.93 -14.10 28.14
N PRO A 5 -13.82 -14.15 27.13
CA PRO A 5 -13.45 -14.67 25.83
C PRO A 5 -12.41 -13.73 25.23
N SER A 6 -11.17 -14.20 25.19
CA SER A 6 -10.09 -13.53 24.47
C SER A 6 -10.47 -13.55 22.99
N ALA A 7 -11.06 -12.45 22.53
CA ALA A 7 -11.28 -12.20 21.12
C ALA A 7 -9.89 -12.01 20.50
N THR A 8 -9.28 -13.10 20.05
CA THR A 8 -8.12 -13.04 19.17
C THR A 8 -8.59 -12.41 17.87
N SER A 9 -8.46 -11.09 17.80
CA SER A 9 -8.60 -10.31 16.57
C SER A 9 -7.76 -11.01 15.51
N GLN A 10 -8.43 -11.50 14.47
CA GLN A 10 -7.78 -12.13 13.33
C GLN A 10 -6.86 -11.08 12.71
N LEU A 11 -5.56 -11.17 13.00
CA LEU A 11 -4.55 -10.36 12.33
C LEU A 11 -4.51 -10.86 10.89
N ASN A 12 -5.18 -10.14 10.00
CA ASN A 12 -5.00 -10.36 8.57
C ASN A 12 -3.54 -10.05 8.23
N GLU A 13 -2.81 -11.08 7.79
CA GLU A 13 -1.45 -10.93 7.30
C GLU A 13 -1.46 -10.02 6.06
N ILE A 14 -0.83 -8.85 6.15
CA ILE A 14 -0.69 -7.92 5.02
C ILE A 14 0.60 -8.28 4.30
N THR A 15 0.49 -9.00 3.18
CA THR A 15 1.62 -9.24 2.28
C THR A 15 1.65 -8.17 1.20
N VAL A 16 2.76 -7.43 1.11
CA VAL A 16 3.07 -6.55 -0.02
C VAL A 16 3.95 -7.31 -0.98
N THR A 17 3.61 -7.29 -2.27
CA THR A 17 4.45 -7.89 -3.32
C THR A 17 4.56 -6.92 -4.50
N PRO A 18 5.65 -6.98 -5.28
CA PRO A 18 5.81 -6.16 -6.48
C PRO A 18 4.64 -6.32 -7.45
N GLY A 19 4.17 -7.54 -7.68
CA GLY A 19 3.00 -7.80 -8.53
C GLY A 19 1.71 -7.14 -8.04
N LYS A 20 1.47 -7.10 -6.72
CA LYS A 20 0.30 -6.42 -6.15
C LYS A 20 0.42 -4.90 -6.29
N VAL A 21 1.60 -4.34 -6.03
CA VAL A 21 1.85 -2.91 -6.23
C VAL A 21 1.69 -2.53 -7.70
N LEU A 22 2.26 -3.30 -8.62
CA LEU A 22 2.09 -3.10 -10.06
C LEU A 22 0.61 -3.10 -10.47
N HIS A 23 -0.18 -4.05 -9.96
CA HIS A 23 -1.61 -4.12 -10.23
C HIS A 23 -2.36 -2.86 -9.77
N GLU A 24 -2.11 -2.40 -8.54
CA GLU A 24 -2.74 -1.19 -8.00
C GLU A 24 -2.34 0.05 -8.80
N LEU A 25 -1.05 0.21 -9.14
CA LEU A 25 -0.57 1.34 -9.94
C LEU A 25 -1.12 1.32 -11.37
N ALA A 26 -1.22 0.15 -11.99
CA ALA A 26 -1.75 -0.01 -13.34
C ALA A 26 -3.27 0.21 -13.42
N THR A 27 -3.99 -0.01 -12.32
CA THR A 27 -5.46 0.19 -12.25
C THR A 27 -5.86 1.59 -11.81
N LEU A 28 -4.90 2.48 -11.51
CA LEU A 28 -5.16 3.88 -11.19
C LEU A 28 -6.07 4.56 -12.24
N ASN A 29 -7.05 5.32 -11.72
CA ASN A 29 -7.95 6.11 -12.55
C ASN A 29 -7.24 7.39 -13.02
N GLY A 30 -6.89 7.44 -14.30
CA GLY A 30 -6.22 8.57 -14.95
C GLY A 30 -7.01 9.87 -15.00
N PHE A 31 -8.31 9.87 -14.68
CA PHE A 31 -9.16 11.06 -14.67
C PHE A 31 -9.30 11.71 -13.29
N LYS A 32 -8.73 11.11 -12.24
CA LYS A 32 -8.67 11.74 -10.90
C LYS A 32 -7.58 12.80 -10.87
N GLY A 33 -7.80 13.82 -10.04
CA GLY A 33 -6.76 14.81 -9.73
C GLY A 33 -5.56 14.21 -9.00
N ALA A 34 -4.51 15.01 -8.85
CA ALA A 34 -3.33 14.65 -8.07
C ALA A 34 -3.65 14.40 -6.59
N GLY A 35 -2.86 13.54 -5.95
CA GLY A 35 -2.90 13.34 -4.50
C GLY A 35 -2.32 14.52 -3.72
N GLN A 36 -2.18 14.37 -2.40
CA GLN A 36 -1.48 15.36 -1.55
C GLN A 36 0.00 15.54 -1.96
N ASP A 37 0.57 14.48 -2.56
CA ASP A 37 1.89 14.45 -3.18
C ASP A 37 2.01 15.30 -4.45
N GLY A 38 0.89 15.82 -4.98
CA GLY A 38 0.86 16.58 -6.23
C GLY A 38 1.08 15.74 -7.48
N ILE A 39 1.11 14.40 -7.37
CA ILE A 39 1.41 13.51 -8.48
C ILE A 39 0.11 13.03 -9.13
N HIS A 40 -0.05 13.33 -10.42
CA HIS A 40 -1.24 12.94 -11.16
C HIS A 40 -1.21 11.44 -11.54
N PRO A 41 -2.31 10.68 -11.42
CA PRO A 41 -2.38 9.26 -11.78
C PRO A 41 -1.93 8.95 -13.21
N ALA A 42 -2.15 9.87 -14.16
CA ALA A 42 -1.69 9.74 -15.54
C ALA A 42 -0.16 9.70 -15.70
N ILE A 43 0.59 10.17 -14.69
CA ILE A 43 2.06 10.10 -14.64
C ILE A 43 2.51 8.80 -13.97
N VAL A 44 1.87 8.43 -12.86
CA VAL A 44 2.24 7.23 -12.08
C VAL A 44 1.97 5.94 -12.85
N LYS A 45 0.81 5.85 -13.50
CA LYS A 45 0.36 4.66 -14.21
C LYS A 45 1.35 4.13 -15.27
N PRO A 46 1.90 4.96 -16.19
CA PRO A 46 2.91 4.49 -17.14
C PRO A 46 4.26 4.16 -16.49
N LEU A 47 4.53 4.64 -15.27
CA LEU A 47 5.75 4.35 -14.52
C LEU A 47 5.61 3.14 -13.59
N ALA A 48 4.46 2.46 -13.59
CA ALA A 48 4.15 1.39 -12.64
C ALA A 48 5.18 0.25 -12.62
N GLU A 49 5.67 -0.18 -13.79
CA GLU A 49 6.68 -1.25 -13.87
C GLU A 49 8.02 -0.86 -13.23
N MET A 50 8.40 0.42 -13.34
CA MET A 50 9.63 0.96 -12.74
C MET A 50 9.46 1.18 -11.22
N LEU A 51 8.28 1.60 -10.79
CA LEU A 51 8.01 1.97 -9.40
C LEU A 51 7.68 0.77 -8.51
N GLN A 52 7.14 -0.31 -9.07
CA GLN A 52 6.63 -1.45 -8.29
C GLN A 52 7.63 -2.03 -7.30
N GLU A 53 8.88 -2.31 -7.71
CA GLU A 53 9.87 -2.88 -6.81
C GLU A 53 10.27 -1.93 -5.67
N THR A 54 10.42 -0.64 -5.99
CA THR A 54 10.85 0.37 -5.00
C THR A 54 9.75 0.61 -3.98
N LEU A 55 8.50 0.71 -4.44
CA LEU A 55 7.34 0.93 -3.57
C LEU A 55 7.02 -0.32 -2.73
N SER A 56 7.22 -1.53 -3.25
CA SER A 56 7.07 -2.74 -2.44
C SER A 56 8.03 -2.76 -1.26
N LYS A 57 9.33 -2.51 -1.49
CA LYS A 57 10.33 -2.44 -0.42
C LYS A 57 10.01 -1.34 0.60
N LEU A 58 9.50 -0.20 0.13
CA LEU A 58 9.09 0.90 1.01
C LEU A 58 7.92 0.50 1.91
N PHE A 59 6.90 -0.12 1.34
CA PHE A 59 5.72 -0.57 2.09
C PHE A 59 6.03 -1.74 3.02
N GLU A 60 6.88 -2.68 2.62
CA GLU A 60 7.41 -3.73 3.50
C GLU A 60 8.12 -3.10 4.72
N ALA A 61 9.02 -2.14 4.50
CA ALA A 61 9.70 -1.43 5.59
C ALA A 61 8.73 -0.63 6.48
N SER A 62 7.65 -0.09 5.91
CA SER A 62 6.57 0.61 6.64
C SER A 62 5.78 -0.36 7.52
N LEU A 63 5.45 -1.56 7.01
CA LEU A 63 4.79 -2.62 7.77
C LEU A 63 5.68 -3.12 8.91
N ASP A 64 6.96 -3.34 8.65
CA ASP A 64 7.93 -3.80 9.66
C ASP A 64 8.08 -2.80 10.81
N LYS A 65 8.04 -1.49 10.51
CA LYS A 65 8.10 -0.43 11.53
C LYS A 65 6.76 -0.14 12.20
N GLY A 66 5.65 -0.60 11.62
CA GLY A 66 4.31 -0.18 12.03
C GLY A 66 4.05 1.31 11.81
N GLU A 67 4.79 1.95 10.90
CA GLU A 67 4.72 3.38 10.60
C GLU A 67 4.13 3.57 9.21
N ILE A 68 2.94 4.15 9.13
CA ILE A 68 2.39 4.62 7.85
C ILE A 68 3.07 5.92 7.44
N PRO A 69 3.34 6.13 6.13
CA PRO A 69 3.79 7.43 5.64
C PRO A 69 2.82 8.51 6.12
N GLY A 70 3.36 9.61 6.66
CA GLY A 70 2.56 10.75 7.10
C GLY A 70 1.72 11.35 5.97
N ASP A 71 0.65 12.05 6.35
CA ASP A 71 -0.30 12.71 5.44
C ASP A 71 0.34 13.85 4.63
#